data_AF-A0AA38FRY8-F1
#
_entry.id   AF-A0AA38FRY8-F1
#
_cell.length_a   1.000
_cell.length_b   1.000
_cell.length_c   1.000
_cell.angle_alpha   90.00
_cell.angle_beta   90.00
_cell.angle_gamma   90.00
#
_symmetry.space_group_name_H-M   'P 1'
#
loop_
_entity.id
_entity.type
_entity.pdbx_description
1 polymer ?
#
loop_
_entity_poly.entity_id
_entity_poly.type
_entity_poly.pdbx_seq_one_letter_code
_entity_poly.pdbx_strand_id
1 'polypeptide(L)'
;MWMGELISMWKAWANEGLSDYEPVVVVLFTLVTCVITYVVAGFLCLLAHHHHHNHHGLKGPLTAIFITTISLIPGVRAYIQQQKGKVVDKLQSSVKSGRENWQTELPRVGLGIGVIERLELEKSKDVQWRGRCSGTVYIDGSESDGHFSLINEAYSMFAHTNPLHLDVFPSITRFEGEVVAMTASFLGSREKASGGQVCGNMSSGGTESILLAVKSSRDYMKAKKGILNPE
;
A
#
# COMPACT_ATOMS: atom_id res chain seq x y z
N MET A 1 -25.69 52.49 -14.92
CA MET A 1 -25.04 53.79 -15.17
C MET A 1 -23.69 53.88 -14.45
N TRP A 2 -23.63 53.62 -13.14
CA TRP A 2 -22.41 53.69 -12.32
C TRP A 2 -21.21 52.85 -12.79
N MET A 3 -21.43 51.62 -13.28
CA MET A 3 -20.31 50.74 -13.65
C MET A 3 -19.57 51.20 -14.92
N GLY A 4 -20.27 51.89 -15.84
CA GLY A 4 -19.67 52.41 -17.07
C GLY A 4 -18.78 53.62 -16.83
N GLU A 5 -19.21 54.54 -15.96
CA GLU A 5 -18.42 55.72 -15.57
C GLU A 5 -17.15 55.33 -14.82
N LEU A 6 -17.25 54.33 -13.94
CA LEU A 6 -16.08 53.80 -13.23
C LEU A 6 -15.07 53.24 -14.23
N ILE A 7 -15.49 52.39 -15.17
CA ILE A 7 -14.60 51.79 -16.18
C ILE A 7 -13.93 52.86 -17.04
N SER A 8 -14.65 53.92 -17.44
CA SER A 8 -14.05 55.03 -18.20
C SER A 8 -13.01 55.81 -17.39
N MET A 9 -13.26 56.04 -16.10
CA MET A 9 -12.32 56.72 -15.20
C MET A 9 -11.04 55.89 -15.02
N TRP A 10 -11.17 54.57 -14.81
CA TRP A 10 -10.03 53.65 -14.72
C TRP A 10 -9.24 53.57 -16.03
N LYS A 11 -9.93 53.56 -17.19
CA LYS A 11 -9.26 53.59 -18.50
C LYS A 11 -8.48 54.88 -18.72
N ALA A 12 -9.07 56.04 -18.41
CA ALA A 12 -8.41 57.32 -18.56
C ALA A 12 -7.16 57.40 -17.69
N TRP A 13 -7.28 57.02 -16.42
CA TRP A 13 -6.15 56.95 -15.49
C TRP A 13 -5.04 56.00 -15.94
N ALA A 14 -5.39 54.79 -16.41
CA ALA A 14 -4.40 53.83 -16.90
C ALA A 14 -3.71 54.31 -18.18
N ASN A 15 -4.44 54.91 -19.11
CA ASN A 15 -3.88 55.45 -20.35
C ASN A 15 -2.99 56.67 -20.11
N GLU A 16 -3.31 57.50 -19.12
CA GLU A 16 -2.48 58.64 -18.70
C GLU A 16 -1.21 58.16 -17.99
N GLY A 17 -1.31 57.19 -17.08
CA GLY A 17 -0.14 56.63 -16.38
C GLY A 17 0.76 55.76 -17.25
N LEU A 18 0.26 55.23 -18.38
CA LEU A 18 1.00 54.38 -19.32
C LEU A 18 1.31 55.09 -20.65
N SER A 19 1.03 56.39 -20.78
CA SER A 19 1.17 57.14 -22.04
C SER A 19 2.60 57.14 -22.58
N ASP A 20 3.58 57.05 -21.69
CA ASP A 20 5.00 57.15 -22.00
C ASP A 20 5.63 55.80 -22.41
N TYR A 21 4.85 54.72 -22.39
CA TYR A 21 5.33 53.37 -22.69
C TYR A 21 4.75 52.84 -24.02
N GLU A 22 5.60 52.17 -24.79
CA GLU A 22 5.14 51.48 -26.00
C GLU A 22 4.19 50.31 -25.65
N PRO A 23 3.06 50.13 -26.36
CA PRO A 23 2.10 49.07 -26.07
C PRO A 23 2.69 47.66 -26.03
N VAL A 24 3.70 47.39 -26.86
CA VAL A 24 4.40 46.10 -26.93
C VAL A 24 5.17 45.81 -25.64
N VAL A 25 5.77 46.84 -25.04
CA VAL A 25 6.51 46.73 -23.77
C VAL A 25 5.56 46.41 -22.63
N VAL A 26 4.37 47.03 -22.61
CA VAL A 26 3.34 46.73 -21.60
C VAL A 26 2.84 45.28 -21.71
N VAL A 27 2.60 44.79 -22.93
CA VAL A 27 2.18 43.39 -23.16
C VAL A 27 3.27 42.40 -22.78
N LEU A 28 4.53 42.67 -23.13
CA LEU A 28 5.65 41.80 -22.75
C LEU A 28 5.88 41.80 -21.24
N PHE A 29 5.82 42.96 -20.59
CA PHE A 29 6.01 43.06 -19.15
C PHE A 29 4.88 42.36 -18.38
N THR A 30 3.63 42.47 -18.84
CA THR A 30 2.49 41.76 -18.24
C THR A 30 2.61 40.24 -18.42
N LEU A 31 3.03 39.77 -19.60
CA LEU A 31 3.32 38.34 -19.82
C LEU A 31 4.44 37.82 -18.91
N VAL A 32 5.56 38.56 -18.84
CA VAL A 32 6.72 38.17 -18.02
C VAL A 32 6.35 38.17 -16.54
N THR A 33 5.65 39.19 -16.06
CA THR A 33 5.20 39.26 -14.66
C THR A 33 4.22 38.15 -14.34
N CYS A 34 3.24 37.85 -15.19
CA CYS A 34 2.33 36.71 -14.99
C CYS A 34 3.08 35.38 -14.90
N VAL A 35 4.07 35.14 -15.75
CA VAL A 35 4.89 33.91 -15.73
C VAL A 35 5.71 33.84 -14.44
N ILE A 36 6.35 34.94 -14.03
CA ILE A 36 7.11 34.99 -12.78
C ILE A 36 6.19 34.74 -11.58
N THR A 37 5.03 35.39 -11.53
CA THR A 37 4.06 35.20 -10.44
C THR A 37 3.57 33.75 -10.38
N TYR A 38 3.31 33.10 -11.52
CA TYR A 38 2.90 31.69 -11.55
C TYR A 38 4.00 30.76 -11.01
N VAL A 39 5.25 30.99 -11.41
CA VAL A 39 6.40 30.20 -10.95
C VAL A 39 6.63 30.40 -9.45
N VAL A 40 6.59 31.65 -8.98
CA VAL A 40 6.76 31.99 -7.54
C VAL A 40 5.61 31.42 -6.71
N ALA A 41 4.37 31.54 -7.15
CA ALA A 41 3.20 30.99 -6.45
C ALA A 41 3.26 29.46 -6.39
N GLY A 42 3.68 28.79 -7.47
CA GLY A 42 3.90 27.34 -7.49
C GLY A 42 5.00 26.92 -6.51
N PHE A 43 6.10 27.66 -6.45
CA PHE A 43 7.20 27.41 -5.50
C PHE A 43 6.76 27.63 -4.05
N LEU A 44 6.04 28.71 -3.75
CA LEU A 44 5.51 28.99 -2.41
C LEU A 44 4.48 27.94 -1.96
N CYS A 45 3.62 27.48 -2.87
CA CYS A 45 2.64 26.43 -2.57
C CYS A 45 3.35 25.09 -2.27
N LEU A 46 4.41 24.77 -3.00
CA LEU A 46 5.25 23.59 -2.73
C LEU A 46 5.98 23.70 -1.38
N LEU A 47 6.49 24.89 -1.02
CA LEU A 47 7.09 25.14 0.30
C LEU A 47 6.07 25.07 1.43
N ALA A 48 4.87 25.60 1.23
CA ALA A 48 3.79 25.53 2.22
C ALA A 48 3.29 24.10 2.41
N HIS A 49 3.16 23.33 1.32
CA HIS A 49 2.81 21.91 1.38
C HIS A 49 3.93 21.08 2.03
N HIS A 50 5.20 21.44 1.79
CA HIS A 50 6.37 20.85 2.45
C HIS A 50 6.39 21.11 3.96
N HIS A 51 6.12 22.36 4.38
CA HIS A 51 6.03 22.73 5.80
C HIS A 51 4.86 22.02 6.51
N HIS A 52 3.77 21.71 5.81
CA HIS A 52 2.60 21.09 6.42
C HIS A 52 2.68 19.56 6.53
N HIS A 53 3.51 18.88 5.73
CA HIS A 53 3.36 17.42 5.60
C HIS A 53 4.62 16.53 5.70
N ASN A 54 5.88 17.00 5.72
CA ASN A 54 7.00 16.04 5.87
C ASN A 54 8.39 16.57 6.29
N HIS A 55 9.06 15.79 7.14
CA HIS A 55 10.45 15.96 7.64
C HIS A 55 11.57 15.60 6.63
N HIS A 56 11.27 15.42 5.33
CA HIS A 56 12.20 14.88 4.34
C HIS A 56 12.83 15.94 3.39
N GLY A 57 13.46 17.00 3.91
CA GLY A 57 14.41 17.88 3.19
C GLY A 57 13.95 18.45 1.81
N LEU A 58 14.86 19.10 1.06
CA LEU A 58 14.55 19.73 -0.24
C LEU A 58 14.41 18.76 -1.43
N LYS A 59 14.64 17.45 -1.24
CA LYS A 59 14.72 16.49 -2.36
C LYS A 59 13.37 16.25 -3.04
N GLY A 60 12.27 16.15 -2.28
CA GLY A 60 10.92 15.93 -2.84
C GLY A 60 10.40 17.09 -3.71
N PRO A 61 10.51 18.35 -3.26
CA PRO A 61 10.14 19.51 -4.07
C PRO A 61 10.99 19.63 -5.35
N LEU A 62 12.30 19.36 -5.27
CA LEU A 62 13.20 19.44 -6.43
C LEU A 62 12.88 18.37 -7.47
N THR A 63 12.59 17.14 -7.06
CA THR A 63 12.17 16.08 -8.00
C THR A 63 10.81 16.37 -8.62
N ALA A 64 9.87 16.93 -7.85
CA ALA A 64 8.57 17.35 -8.36
C ALA A 64 8.72 18.45 -9.43
N ILE A 65 9.49 19.51 -9.15
CA ILE A 65 9.78 20.59 -10.10
C ILE A 65 10.42 20.01 -11.36
N PHE A 66 11.45 19.19 -11.22
CA PHE A 66 12.14 18.56 -12.34
C PHE A 66 11.20 17.72 -13.23
N ILE A 67 10.34 16.90 -12.61
CA ILE A 67 9.35 16.10 -13.33
C ILE A 67 8.32 16.99 -14.02
N THR A 68 7.81 18.04 -13.36
CA THR A 68 6.86 18.98 -13.98
C THR A 68 7.47 19.70 -15.17
N THR A 69 8.72 20.16 -15.05
CA THR A 69 9.43 20.87 -16.13
C THR A 69 9.69 19.96 -17.32
N ILE A 70 10.11 18.72 -17.09
CA ILE A 70 10.28 17.71 -18.15
C ILE A 70 8.95 17.36 -18.82
N SER A 71 7.85 17.37 -18.07
CA SER A 71 6.52 17.10 -18.62
C SER A 71 5.90 18.26 -19.42
N LEU A 72 6.54 19.44 -19.46
CA LEU A 72 6.18 20.54 -20.37
C LEU A 72 6.70 20.33 -21.79
N ILE A 73 7.65 19.43 -21.99
CA ILE A 73 8.19 19.10 -23.33
C ILE A 73 7.10 18.38 -24.13
N PRO A 74 6.75 18.86 -25.35
CA PRO A 74 5.78 18.21 -26.21
C PRO A 74 6.16 16.73 -26.46
N GLY A 75 5.22 15.81 -26.23
CA GLY A 75 5.42 14.36 -26.42
C GLY A 75 5.87 13.59 -25.17
N VAL A 76 6.60 14.22 -24.23
CA VAL A 76 7.06 13.53 -23.00
C VAL A 76 5.88 13.15 -22.10
N ARG A 77 4.89 14.03 -21.97
CA ARG A 77 3.66 13.74 -21.21
C ARG A 77 2.87 12.58 -21.82
N ALA A 78 2.82 12.49 -23.14
CA ALA A 78 2.17 11.38 -23.85
C ALA A 78 2.91 10.06 -23.63
N TYR A 79 4.24 10.07 -23.65
CA TYR A 79 5.07 8.90 -23.34
C TYR A 79 4.89 8.42 -21.89
N ILE A 80 4.92 9.33 -20.91
CA ILE A 80 4.69 9.01 -19.49
C ILE A 80 3.30 8.39 -19.31
N GLN A 81 2.28 8.97 -19.94
CA GLN A 81 0.91 8.47 -19.85
C GLN A 81 0.78 7.08 -20.49
N GLN A 82 1.47 6.84 -21.61
CA GLN A 82 1.52 5.52 -22.25
C GLN A 82 2.17 4.47 -21.36
N GLN A 83 3.28 4.79 -20.69
CA GLN A 83 3.96 3.86 -19.78
C GLN A 83 3.12 3.57 -18.53
N LYS A 84 2.44 4.59 -17.98
CA LYS A 84 1.45 4.40 -16.92
C LYS A 84 0.31 3.49 -17.37
N GLY A 85 -0.23 3.72 -18.57
CA GLY A 85 -1.27 2.89 -19.18
C GLY A 85 -0.84 1.43 -19.30
N LYS A 86 0.35 1.16 -19.84
CA LYS A 86 0.90 -0.21 -19.94
C LYS A 86 0.99 -0.92 -18.59
N VAL A 87 1.39 -0.22 -17.52
CA VAL A 87 1.44 -0.81 -16.17
C VAL A 87 0.05 -1.11 -15.65
N VAL A 88 -0.91 -0.19 -15.84
CA VAL A 88 -2.31 -0.39 -15.45
C VAL A 88 -2.93 -1.55 -16.23
N ASP A 89 -2.71 -1.61 -17.55
CA ASP A 89 -3.21 -2.70 -18.40
C ASP A 89 -2.59 -4.04 -18.02
N LYS A 90 -1.29 -4.06 -17.71
CA LYS A 90 -0.61 -5.27 -17.23
C LYS A 90 -1.21 -5.73 -15.89
N LEU A 91 -1.42 -4.83 -14.93
CA LEU A 91 -2.07 -5.12 -13.66
C LEU A 91 -3.51 -5.61 -13.87
N GLN A 92 -4.29 -4.92 -14.71
CA GLN A 92 -5.66 -5.30 -15.03
C GLN A 92 -5.72 -6.65 -15.75
N SER A 93 -4.78 -6.95 -16.65
CA SER A 93 -4.71 -8.24 -17.34
C SER A 93 -4.31 -9.38 -16.40
N SER A 94 -3.42 -9.12 -15.43
CA SER A 94 -3.10 -10.07 -14.36
C SER A 94 -4.28 -10.29 -13.39
N VAL A 95 -5.21 -9.34 -13.28
CA VAL A 95 -6.41 -9.41 -12.43
C VAL A 95 -7.63 -9.97 -13.17
N LYS A 96 -7.68 -9.86 -14.51
CA LYS A 96 -8.72 -10.45 -15.36
C LYS A 96 -8.56 -11.97 -15.44
N SER A 97 -8.76 -12.68 -14.34
CA SER A 97 -9.21 -14.06 -14.42
C SER A 97 -10.66 -14.05 -14.92
N GLY A 98 -10.95 -14.81 -15.98
CA GLY A 98 -12.29 -14.91 -16.52
C GLY A 98 -13.24 -15.48 -15.47
N ARG A 99 -14.19 -14.67 -15.00
CA ARG A 99 -15.25 -15.10 -14.06
C ARG A 99 -16.41 -15.80 -14.74
N GLU A 100 -16.29 -16.10 -16.03
CA GLU A 100 -17.37 -16.57 -16.91
C GLU A 100 -18.00 -17.88 -16.42
N ASN A 101 -17.26 -18.72 -15.68
CA ASN A 101 -17.73 -20.01 -15.16
C ASN A 101 -17.83 -20.06 -13.63
N TRP A 102 -17.86 -18.90 -12.95
CA TRP A 102 -17.94 -18.86 -11.50
C TRP A 102 -19.37 -19.13 -11.03
N GLN A 103 -19.50 -19.95 -9.98
CA GLN A 103 -20.78 -20.07 -9.29
C GLN A 103 -21.04 -18.81 -8.48
N THR A 104 -22.09 -18.08 -8.85
CA THR A 104 -22.52 -16.85 -8.19
C THR A 104 -23.64 -17.07 -7.17
N GLU A 105 -24.22 -18.26 -7.15
CA GLU A 105 -25.33 -18.65 -6.29
C GLU A 105 -25.07 -20.01 -5.66
N LEU A 106 -25.66 -20.24 -4.47
CA LEU A 106 -25.63 -21.54 -3.83
C LEU A 106 -26.40 -22.57 -4.68
N PRO A 107 -25.85 -23.77 -4.89
CA PRO A 107 -26.54 -24.80 -5.64
C PRO A 107 -27.80 -25.24 -4.87
N ARG A 108 -28.91 -25.44 -5.59
CA ARG A 108 -30.18 -25.87 -5.00
C ARG A 108 -30.12 -27.27 -4.39
N VAL A 109 -29.18 -28.09 -4.85
CA VAL A 109 -28.95 -29.46 -4.39
C VAL A 109 -27.47 -29.59 -4.02
N GLY A 110 -27.19 -30.25 -2.90
CA GLY A 110 -25.82 -30.52 -2.46
C GLY A 110 -25.07 -31.35 -3.51
N LEU A 111 -23.85 -30.92 -3.85
CA LEU A 111 -23.02 -31.54 -4.88
C LEU A 111 -22.41 -32.89 -4.43
N GLY A 112 -22.45 -33.20 -3.13
CA GLY A 112 -21.93 -34.45 -2.58
C GLY A 112 -20.46 -34.68 -2.92
N ILE A 113 -20.10 -35.92 -3.27
CA ILE A 113 -18.73 -36.30 -3.62
C ILE A 113 -18.21 -35.61 -4.89
N GLY A 114 -19.10 -35.18 -5.79
CA GLY A 114 -18.73 -34.48 -7.03
C GLY A 114 -18.01 -33.14 -6.80
N VAL A 115 -18.01 -32.61 -5.58
CA VAL A 115 -17.17 -31.46 -5.19
C VAL A 115 -15.68 -31.80 -5.34
N ILE A 116 -15.26 -33.03 -5.03
CA ILE A 116 -13.85 -33.42 -5.07
C ILE A 116 -13.34 -33.42 -6.51
N GLU A 117 -14.05 -34.06 -7.44
CA GLU A 117 -13.69 -34.06 -8.87
C GLU A 117 -13.56 -32.64 -9.42
N ARG A 118 -14.45 -31.73 -8.98
CA ARG A 118 -14.38 -30.33 -9.37
C ARG A 118 -13.17 -29.62 -8.78
N LEU A 119 -12.84 -29.84 -7.51
CA LEU A 119 -11.67 -29.25 -6.87
C LEU A 119 -10.36 -29.78 -7.52
N GLU A 120 -10.31 -31.05 -7.90
CA GLU A 120 -9.20 -31.62 -8.66
C GLU A 120 -9.04 -30.97 -10.03
N LEU A 121 -10.16 -30.77 -10.75
CA LEU A 121 -10.16 -30.06 -12.02
C LEU A 121 -9.64 -28.62 -11.88
N GLU A 122 -10.08 -27.87 -10.88
CA GLU A 122 -9.58 -26.50 -10.67
C GLU A 122 -8.10 -26.50 -10.27
N LYS A 123 -7.70 -27.40 -9.34
CA LYS A 123 -6.30 -27.57 -8.94
C LYS A 123 -5.38 -27.93 -10.13
N SER A 124 -5.87 -28.69 -11.11
CA SER A 124 -5.10 -29.03 -12.30
C SER A 124 -4.72 -27.82 -13.16
N LYS A 125 -5.43 -26.69 -12.99
CA LYS A 125 -5.18 -25.41 -13.69
C LYS A 125 -4.18 -24.52 -12.94
N ASP A 126 -3.83 -24.86 -11.69
CA ASP A 126 -2.85 -24.10 -10.93
C ASP A 126 -1.47 -24.15 -11.59
N VAL A 127 -0.68 -23.10 -11.38
CA VAL A 127 0.69 -23.04 -11.89
C VAL A 127 1.50 -24.19 -11.28
N GLN A 128 2.22 -24.91 -12.14
CA GLN A 128 3.21 -25.90 -11.72
C GLN A 128 4.33 -25.19 -10.95
N TRP A 129 4.25 -25.23 -9.61
CA TRP A 129 5.06 -24.39 -8.73
C TRP A 129 6.42 -25.00 -8.37
N ARG A 130 6.53 -26.33 -8.35
CA ARG A 130 7.75 -27.07 -7.97
C ARG A 130 8.93 -26.64 -8.83
N GLY A 131 9.98 -26.12 -8.19
CA GLY A 131 11.16 -25.55 -8.85
C GLY A 131 10.92 -24.34 -9.77
N ARG A 132 9.73 -23.72 -9.75
CA ARG A 132 9.33 -22.68 -10.73
C ARG A 132 8.76 -21.40 -10.11
N CYS A 133 8.31 -21.44 -8.86
CA CYS A 133 7.72 -20.29 -8.17
C CYS A 133 8.61 -19.83 -7.01
N SER A 134 9.18 -18.63 -7.12
CA SER A 134 10.00 -18.04 -6.06
C SER A 134 9.18 -17.78 -4.79
N GLY A 135 9.65 -18.27 -3.65
CA GLY A 135 9.13 -17.97 -2.31
C GLY A 135 7.69 -18.41 -2.01
N THR A 136 7.01 -19.10 -2.92
CA THR A 136 5.57 -19.39 -2.80
C THR A 136 5.28 -20.62 -1.93
N VAL A 137 6.05 -21.69 -2.12
CA VAL A 137 5.97 -22.92 -1.31
C VAL A 137 7.37 -23.19 -0.76
N TYR A 138 7.50 -23.28 0.57
CA TYR A 138 8.79 -23.28 1.26
C TYR A 138 9.42 -24.66 1.41
N ILE A 139 8.65 -25.73 1.22
CA ILE A 139 9.12 -27.11 1.30
C ILE A 139 8.96 -27.75 -0.07
N ASP A 140 10.07 -28.16 -0.67
CA ASP A 140 10.15 -28.85 -1.98
C ASP A 140 11.31 -29.86 -1.94
N GLY A 141 11.38 -30.75 -2.94
CA GLY A 141 12.41 -31.79 -3.06
C GLY A 141 11.94 -33.18 -2.60
N SER A 142 12.89 -34.11 -2.46
CA SER A 142 12.60 -35.54 -2.25
C SER A 142 11.85 -35.87 -0.96
N GLU A 143 11.91 -35.01 0.05
CA GLU A 143 11.25 -35.21 1.35
C GLU A 143 9.87 -34.53 1.43
N SER A 144 9.49 -33.75 0.42
CA SER A 144 8.27 -32.92 0.45
C SER A 144 7.00 -33.76 0.59
N ASP A 145 6.90 -34.89 -0.09
CA ASP A 145 5.70 -35.74 -0.06
C ASP A 145 5.47 -36.36 1.33
N GLY A 146 6.54 -36.82 1.99
CA GLY A 146 6.46 -37.33 3.37
C GLY A 146 6.09 -36.25 4.38
N HIS A 147 6.66 -35.06 4.22
CA HIS A 147 6.31 -33.89 5.04
C HIS A 147 4.85 -33.48 4.85
N PHE A 148 4.37 -33.41 3.60
CA PHE A 148 2.98 -33.08 3.30
C PHE A 148 1.99 -34.11 3.84
N SER A 149 2.35 -35.40 3.78
CA SER A 149 1.52 -36.45 4.39
C SER A 149 1.37 -36.24 5.90
N LEU A 150 2.48 -35.98 6.60
CA LEU A 150 2.48 -35.77 8.04
C LEU A 150 1.63 -34.56 8.46
N ILE A 151 1.79 -33.41 7.80
CA ILE A 151 1.02 -32.21 8.15
C ILE A 151 -0.47 -32.37 7.82
N ASN A 152 -0.81 -33.07 6.74
CA ASN A 152 -2.21 -33.32 6.36
C ASN A 152 -2.89 -34.23 7.38
N GLU A 153 -2.19 -35.27 7.85
CA GLU A 153 -2.69 -36.15 8.89
C GLU A 153 -2.91 -35.39 10.21
N ALA A 154 -1.91 -34.61 10.65
CA ALA A 154 -2.03 -33.77 11.82
C ALA A 154 -3.19 -32.75 11.70
N TYR A 155 -3.33 -32.08 10.55
CA TYR A 155 -4.45 -31.17 10.31
C TYR A 155 -5.79 -31.90 10.40
N SER A 156 -5.93 -33.07 9.78
CA SER A 156 -7.16 -33.86 9.82
C SER A 156 -7.56 -34.25 11.25
N MET A 157 -6.61 -34.49 12.15
CA MET A 157 -6.91 -34.79 13.56
C MET A 157 -7.51 -33.59 14.30
N PHE A 158 -7.16 -32.35 13.91
CA PHE A 158 -7.53 -31.13 14.63
C PHE A 158 -8.44 -30.18 13.84
N ALA A 159 -8.92 -30.57 12.66
CA ALA A 159 -9.69 -29.72 11.74
C ALA A 159 -10.98 -29.10 12.33
N HIS A 160 -11.53 -29.71 13.39
CA HIS A 160 -12.75 -29.25 14.07
C HIS A 160 -12.50 -28.57 15.42
N THR A 161 -11.23 -28.30 15.75
CA THR A 161 -10.87 -27.57 16.97
C THR A 161 -11.01 -26.05 16.78
N ASN A 162 -11.26 -25.35 17.89
CA ASN A 162 -11.34 -23.89 17.91
C ASN A 162 -10.61 -23.36 19.16
N PRO A 163 -9.43 -22.69 19.02
CA PRO A 163 -8.66 -22.16 20.15
C PRO A 163 -9.41 -21.18 21.05
N LEU A 164 -10.56 -20.62 20.60
CA LEU A 164 -11.41 -19.78 21.43
C LEU A 164 -11.99 -20.52 22.65
N HIS A 165 -12.17 -21.85 22.54
CA HIS A 165 -12.74 -22.71 23.57
C HIS A 165 -11.65 -23.56 24.24
N LEU A 166 -10.81 -22.91 25.05
CA LEU A 166 -9.64 -23.51 25.72
C LEU A 166 -10.01 -24.66 26.67
N ASP A 167 -11.20 -24.60 27.25
CA ASP A 167 -11.78 -25.62 28.13
C ASP A 167 -12.19 -26.88 27.37
N VAL A 168 -12.60 -26.73 26.12
CA VAL A 168 -13.00 -27.84 25.23
C VAL A 168 -11.80 -28.43 24.48
N PHE A 169 -10.84 -27.59 24.08
CA PHE A 169 -9.69 -27.99 23.25
C PHE A 169 -8.33 -27.66 23.90
N PRO A 170 -8.02 -28.21 25.09
CA PRO A 170 -6.79 -27.86 25.81
C PRO A 170 -5.50 -28.29 25.09
N SER A 171 -5.58 -29.29 24.19
CA SER A 171 -4.44 -29.73 23.39
C SER A 171 -3.90 -28.63 22.48
N ILE A 172 -4.78 -27.87 21.83
CA ILE A 172 -4.37 -26.81 20.90
C ILE A 172 -3.71 -25.66 21.65
N THR A 173 -4.28 -25.25 22.78
CA THR A 173 -3.67 -24.25 23.66
C THR A 173 -2.26 -24.63 24.07
N ARG A 174 -2.05 -25.91 24.41
CA ARG A 174 -0.73 -26.44 24.70
C ARG A 174 0.20 -26.34 23.50
N PHE A 175 -0.23 -26.77 22.32
CA PHE A 175 0.61 -26.72 21.12
C PHE A 175 0.99 -25.30 20.71
N GLU A 176 0.05 -24.34 20.76
CA GLU A 176 0.35 -22.93 20.51
C GLU A 176 1.40 -22.39 21.50
N GLY A 177 1.24 -22.72 22.80
CA GLY A 177 2.19 -22.34 23.84
C GLY A 177 3.58 -22.96 23.64
N GLU A 178 3.65 -24.24 23.29
CA GLU A 178 4.89 -24.95 23.01
C GLU A 178 5.63 -24.37 21.79
N VAL A 179 4.91 -24.05 20.70
CA VAL A 179 5.51 -23.41 19.52
C VAL A 179 6.08 -22.04 19.88
N VAL A 180 5.33 -21.19 20.58
CA VAL A 180 5.82 -19.88 21.03
C VAL A 180 7.06 -20.03 21.91
N ALA A 181 7.06 -20.97 22.86
CA ALA A 181 8.18 -21.20 23.75
C ALA A 181 9.43 -21.70 23.00
N MET A 182 9.27 -22.62 22.05
CA MET A 182 10.36 -23.11 21.21
C MET A 182 10.93 -22.00 20.32
N THR A 183 10.08 -21.21 19.65
CA THR A 183 10.51 -20.09 18.81
C THR A 183 11.21 -19.00 19.64
N ALA A 184 10.69 -18.65 20.81
CA ALA A 184 11.35 -17.72 21.72
C ALA A 184 12.73 -18.24 22.14
N SER A 185 12.83 -19.53 22.49
CA SER A 185 14.09 -20.16 22.84
C SER A 185 15.09 -20.14 21.68
N PHE A 186 14.62 -20.38 20.44
CA PHE A 186 15.43 -20.33 19.23
C PHE A 186 15.97 -18.90 18.96
N LEU A 187 15.18 -17.87 19.25
CA LEU A 187 15.54 -16.46 19.11
C LEU A 187 16.27 -15.87 20.33
N GLY A 188 16.85 -16.70 21.20
CA GLY A 188 17.73 -16.25 22.29
C GLY A 188 17.00 -15.78 23.55
N SER A 189 15.75 -16.20 23.82
CA SER A 189 15.05 -15.83 25.06
C SER A 189 15.76 -16.24 26.34
N ARG A 190 16.66 -17.23 26.26
CA ARG A 190 17.47 -17.73 27.38
C ARG A 190 18.71 -16.89 27.65
N GLU A 191 19.05 -15.95 26.77
CA GLU A 191 20.19 -15.07 26.96
C GLU A 191 19.91 -14.02 28.03
N LYS A 192 20.92 -13.68 28.83
CA LYS A 192 20.79 -12.64 29.88
C LYS A 192 20.41 -11.28 29.31
N ALA A 193 20.83 -10.98 28.08
CA ALA A 193 20.54 -9.72 27.38
C ALA A 193 19.04 -9.54 27.08
N SER A 194 18.27 -10.62 27.01
CA SER A 194 16.84 -10.60 26.64
C SER A 194 15.93 -10.08 27.76
N GLY A 195 16.47 -9.68 28.92
CA GLY A 195 15.69 -9.11 30.02
C GLY A 195 14.78 -10.10 30.74
N GLY A 196 14.86 -11.39 30.40
CA GLY A 196 14.34 -12.51 31.20
C GLY A 196 12.85 -12.87 31.05
N GLN A 197 12.07 -12.18 30.21
CA GLN A 197 10.64 -12.48 30.04
C GLN A 197 10.16 -12.29 28.59
N VAL A 198 10.67 -13.12 27.67
CA VAL A 198 10.14 -13.17 26.30
C VAL A 198 8.84 -13.99 26.30
N CYS A 199 7.77 -13.40 25.79
CA CYS A 199 6.47 -14.04 25.63
C CYS A 199 5.87 -13.68 24.26
N GLY A 200 4.78 -14.35 23.89
CA GLY A 200 4.10 -14.10 22.63
C GLY A 200 2.87 -14.97 22.44
N ASN A 201 2.28 -14.89 21.24
CA ASN A 201 1.09 -15.60 20.83
C ASN A 201 1.29 -16.10 19.39
N MET A 202 0.58 -17.18 19.02
CA MET A 202 0.44 -17.57 17.63
C MET A 202 -0.43 -16.56 16.88
N SER A 203 -0.17 -16.39 15.58
CA SER A 203 -0.93 -15.53 14.66
C SER A 203 -1.19 -16.29 13.36
N SER A 204 -2.06 -15.75 12.50
CA SER A 204 -2.38 -16.30 11.20
C SER A 204 -1.24 -16.17 10.18
N GLY A 205 -0.21 -15.36 10.47
CA GLY A 205 0.92 -15.14 9.58
C GLY A 205 1.68 -13.83 9.84
N GLY A 206 2.72 -13.57 9.04
CA GLY A 206 3.63 -12.44 9.24
C GLY A 206 2.97 -11.06 9.25
N THR A 207 1.95 -10.84 8.40
CA THR A 207 1.22 -9.56 8.37
C THR A 207 0.49 -9.29 9.68
N GLU A 208 -0.22 -10.28 10.23
CA GLU A 208 -0.90 -10.12 11.52
C GLU A 208 0.12 -9.90 12.65
N SER A 209 1.23 -10.65 12.66
CA SER A 209 2.30 -10.46 13.65
C SER A 209 2.86 -9.03 13.67
N ILE A 210 3.10 -8.43 12.50
CA ILE A 210 3.58 -7.04 12.39
C ILE A 210 2.50 -6.06 12.89
N LEU A 211 1.24 -6.25 12.48
CA LEU A 211 0.14 -5.39 12.93
C LEU A 211 -0.07 -5.45 14.44
N LEU A 212 -0.01 -6.64 15.04
CA LEU A 212 -0.11 -6.83 16.48
C LEU A 212 1.06 -6.17 17.22
N ALA A 213 2.29 -6.26 16.71
CA ALA A 213 3.46 -5.59 17.29
C ALA A 213 3.32 -4.05 17.24
N VAL A 214 2.90 -3.51 16.09
CA VAL A 214 2.67 -2.06 15.92
C VAL A 214 1.54 -1.58 16.82
N LYS A 215 0.40 -2.29 16.85
CA LYS A 215 -0.74 -1.99 17.73
C LYS A 215 -0.31 -1.99 19.19
N SER A 216 0.37 -3.05 19.64
CA SER A 216 0.79 -3.19 21.04
C SER A 216 1.75 -2.07 21.45
N SER A 217 2.70 -1.72 20.58
CA SER A 217 3.63 -0.60 20.82
C SER A 217 2.91 0.74 20.87
N ARG A 218 2.00 1.00 19.93
CA ARG A 218 1.19 2.22 19.88
C ARG A 218 0.36 2.39 21.16
N ASP A 219 -0.36 1.34 21.56
CA ASP A 219 -1.25 1.37 22.72
C ASP A 219 -0.43 1.50 24.02
N TYR A 220 0.71 0.83 24.12
CA TYR A 220 1.66 0.98 25.23
C TYR A 220 2.20 2.41 25.34
N MET A 221 2.67 3.00 24.23
CA MET A 221 3.22 4.36 24.22
C MET A 221 2.15 5.40 24.55
N LYS A 222 0.92 5.24 24.04
CA LYS A 222 -0.21 6.08 24.42
C LYS A 222 -0.47 6.01 25.93
N ALA A 223 -0.55 4.81 26.50
CA ALA A 223 -0.85 4.61 27.92
C ALA A 223 0.27 5.03 28.87
N LYS A 224 1.55 4.84 28.49
CA LYS A 224 2.71 5.09 29.36
C LYS A 224 3.40 6.43 29.13
N LYS A 225 3.33 6.98 27.93
CA LYS A 225 4.02 8.21 27.53
C LYS A 225 3.08 9.33 27.07
N GLY A 226 1.77 9.06 26.97
CA GLY A 226 0.79 10.08 26.55
C GLY A 226 0.92 10.49 25.08
N ILE A 227 1.60 9.69 24.26
CA ILE A 227 1.78 9.98 22.83
C ILE A 227 0.45 9.69 22.10
N LEU A 228 -0.20 10.75 21.62
CA LEU A 228 -1.50 10.67 20.95
C LEU A 228 -1.40 10.60 19.42
N ASN A 229 -0.39 11.23 18.84
CA ASN A 229 -0.13 11.27 17.40
C ASN A 229 1.27 10.68 17.13
N PRO A 230 1.39 9.34 17.02
CA PRO A 230 2.63 8.71 16.63
C PRO A 230 2.81 8.84 15.11
N GLU A 231 3.75 9.68 14.71
CA GLU A 231 4.15 9.99 13.33
C GLU A 231 5.67 10.00 13.19
#